data_AF-A0A933R6I1-F1
#
_entry.id   AF-A0A933R6I1-F1
#
_cell.length_a   1.000
_cell.length_b   1.000
_cell.length_c   1.000
_cell.angle_alpha   90.00
_cell.angle_beta   90.00
_cell.angle_gamma   90.00
#
_symmetry.space_group_name_H-M   'P 1'
#
loop_
_entity.id
_entity.type
_entity.pdbx_description
1 polymer ?
#
loop_
_entity_poly.entity_id
_entity_poly.type
_entity_poly.pdbx_seq_one_letter_code
_entity_poly.pdbx_strand_id
1 'polypeptide(L)'
;MPKHKEYKLKEYEKVVAILAAQKGFTIKTHFHSGSAVRFELFVGKEEKPRKVWVIHTSHKKTRNVLSREDYRKPDLNLGVEPGTFLATLETI
;
A
#
# COMPACT_ATOMS: atom_id res chain seq x y z
N MET A 1 5.17 22.95 -9.64
CA MET A 1 4.30 22.19 -8.69
C MET A 1 5.20 21.56 -7.63
N PRO A 2 4.90 21.68 -6.33
CA PRO A 2 5.76 21.13 -5.28
C PRO A 2 5.86 19.60 -5.42
N LYS A 3 7.09 19.09 -5.50
CA LYS A 3 7.40 17.65 -5.52
C LYS A 3 6.85 17.04 -4.24
N HIS A 4 5.94 16.08 -4.35
CA HIS A 4 5.59 15.27 -3.18
C HIS A 4 6.79 14.38 -2.84
N LYS A 5 6.97 14.09 -1.56
CA LYS A 5 8.00 13.15 -1.11
C LYS A 5 7.64 11.77 -1.68
N GLU A 6 8.52 11.24 -2.52
CA GLU A 6 8.38 9.89 -3.07
C GLU A 6 8.93 8.90 -2.05
N TYR A 7 8.12 7.89 -1.72
CA TYR A 7 8.53 6.80 -0.82
C TYR A 7 8.83 5.54 -1.60
N LYS A 8 9.75 4.72 -1.09
CA LYS A 8 10.07 3.43 -1.70
C LYS A 8 8.88 2.49 -1.54
N LEU A 9 8.64 1.64 -2.53
CA LEU A 9 7.61 0.61 -2.47
C LEU A 9 7.77 -0.27 -1.23
N LYS A 10 9.01 -0.62 -0.87
CA LYS A 10 9.28 -1.44 0.31
C LYS A 10 8.80 -0.80 1.63
N GLU A 11 8.92 0.53 1.75
CA GLU A 11 8.43 1.28 2.91
C GLU A 11 6.90 1.28 2.91
N TYR A 12 6.29 1.51 1.75
CA TYR A 12 4.85 1.43 1.55
C TYR A 12 4.29 0.05 1.95
N GLU A 13 4.87 -1.04 1.44
CA GLU A 13 4.48 -2.42 1.74
C GLU A 13 4.58 -2.72 3.24
N LYS A 14 5.67 -2.26 3.89
CA LYS A 14 5.87 -2.43 5.32
C LYS A 14 4.74 -1.79 6.12
N VAL A 15 4.37 -0.54 5.80
CA VAL A 15 3.29 0.16 6.50
C VAL A 15 1.93 -0.51 6.25
N VAL A 16 1.64 -0.91 5.00
CA VAL A 16 0.41 -1.66 4.68
C VAL A 16 0.32 -2.93 5.52
N ALA A 17 1.41 -3.68 5.65
CA ALA A 17 1.44 -4.91 6.45
C ALA A 17 1.21 -4.63 7.95
N ILE A 18 1.82 -3.58 8.51
CA ILE A 18 1.63 -3.18 9.91
C ILE A 18 0.15 -2.84 10.18
N LEU A 19 -0.43 -1.96 9.36
CA LEU A 19 -1.82 -1.52 9.53
C LEU A 19 -2.83 -2.64 9.29
N ALA A 20 -2.58 -3.51 8.31
CA ALA A 20 -3.42 -4.68 8.08
C ALA A 20 -3.39 -5.65 9.26
N ALA A 21 -2.21 -5.95 9.81
CA ALA A 21 -2.06 -6.83 10.96
C ALA A 21 -2.77 -6.29 12.21
N GLN A 22 -2.72 -4.98 12.46
CA GLN A 22 -3.44 -4.33 13.56
C GLN A 22 -4.97 -4.50 13.46
N LYS A 23 -5.50 -4.65 12.24
CA LYS A 23 -6.92 -4.90 11.98
C LYS A 23 -7.27 -6.39 11.86
N GLY A 24 -6.31 -7.29 12.07
CA GLY A 24 -6.51 -8.74 11.95
C GLY A 24 -6.57 -9.24 10.50
N PHE A 25 -6.04 -8.47 9.54
CA PHE A 25 -6.00 -8.84 8.13
C PHE A 25 -4.62 -9.36 7.72
N THR A 26 -4.60 -10.20 6.68
CA THR A 26 -3.38 -10.57 5.96
C THR A 26 -3.34 -9.89 4.60
N ILE A 27 -2.15 -9.47 4.17
CA ILE A 27 -1.93 -8.85 2.86
C ILE A 27 -1.10 -9.80 1.98
N LYS A 28 -1.51 -9.95 0.72
CA LYS A 28 -0.64 -10.48 -0.34
C LYS A 28 -0.35 -9.39 -1.35
N THR A 29 0.91 -9.26 -1.74
CA THR A 29 1.35 -8.32 -2.77
C THR A 29 1.73 -9.09 -4.04
N HIS A 30 1.22 -8.65 -5.18
CA HIS A 30 1.51 -9.23 -6.49
C HIS A 30 2.09 -8.17 -7.40
N PHE A 31 3.21 -8.52 -8.03
CA PHE A 31 3.88 -7.68 -9.00
C PHE A 31 3.38 -8.06 -10.39
N HIS A 32 2.79 -7.10 -11.11
CA HIS A 32 2.47 -7.27 -12.53
C HIS A 32 3.58 -6.70 -13.39
N SER A 33 3.61 -7.06 -14.68
CA SER A 33 4.57 -6.51 -15.62
C SER A 33 4.47 -4.98 -15.67
N GLY A 34 5.60 -4.29 -15.55
CA GLY A 34 5.66 -2.83 -15.54
C GLY A 34 5.60 -2.18 -14.15
N SER A 35 4.82 -1.10 -14.05
CA SER A 35 4.77 -0.17 -12.91
C SER A 35 3.68 -0.50 -11.88
N ALA A 36 2.79 -1.44 -12.17
CA ALA A 36 1.64 -1.74 -11.31
C ALA A 36 1.97 -2.78 -10.22
N VAL A 37 1.51 -2.50 -9.00
CA VAL A 37 1.61 -3.42 -7.86
C VAL A 37 0.22 -3.61 -7.26
N ARG A 38 -0.24 -4.85 -7.20
CA ARG A 38 -1.56 -5.24 -6.69
C ARG A 38 -1.44 -5.71 -5.24
N PHE A 39 -2.34 -5.22 -4.40
CA PHE A 39 -2.48 -5.61 -3.00
C PHE A 39 -3.83 -6.30 -2.81
N GLU A 40 -3.81 -7.40 -2.07
CA GLU A 40 -4.98 -8.20 -1.78
C GLU A 40 -5.10 -8.39 -0.27
N LEU A 41 -6.25 -8.01 0.29
CA LEU A 41 -6.56 -8.08 1.71
C LEU A 41 -7.41 -9.32 1.99
N PHE A 42 -7.01 -10.14 2.95
CA PHE A 42 -7.70 -11.36 3.36
C PHE A 42 -8.09 -11.30 4.84
N VAL A 43 -9.25 -11.87 5.18
CA VAL A 43 -9.67 -12.07 6.58
C VAL A 43 -9.45 -13.54 6.94
N GLY A 44 -8.65 -13.80 7.97
CA GLY A 44 -8.38 -15.17 8.42
C GLY A 44 -7.80 -16.07 7.32
N LYS A 45 -8.46 -17.21 7.04
CA LYS A 45 -8.03 -18.23 6.07
C LYS A 45 -8.86 -18.23 4.78
N GLU A 46 -9.53 -17.12 4.46
CA GLU A 46 -10.32 -17.01 3.24
C GLU A 46 -9.47 -17.20 1.97
N GLU A 47 -10.01 -17.91 0.98
CA GLU A 47 -9.36 -18.10 -0.32
C GLU A 47 -9.52 -16.89 -1.24
N LYS A 48 -10.58 -16.09 -1.04
CA LYS A 48 -10.89 -14.91 -1.87
C LYS A 48 -10.51 -13.62 -1.12
N PRO A 49 -9.89 -12.65 -1.79
CA PRO A 49 -9.57 -11.38 -1.16
C PRO A 49 -10.84 -10.57 -0.88
N ARG A 50 -10.92 -10.00 0.31
CA ARG A 50 -12.01 -9.11 0.74
C ARG A 50 -11.96 -7.77 0.01
N LYS A 51 -10.75 -7.26 -0.20
CA LYS A 51 -10.49 -6.02 -0.95
C LYS A 51 -9.23 -6.19 -1.79
N VAL A 52 -9.21 -5.50 -2.92
CA VAL A 52 -8.08 -5.48 -3.84
C VAL A 52 -7.86 -4.05 -4.30
N TRP A 53 -6.61 -3.59 -4.33
CA TRP A 53 -6.26 -2.32 -4.95
C TRP A 53 -4.91 -2.41 -5.65
N VAL A 54 -4.66 -1.47 -6.55
CA VAL A 54 -3.43 -1.37 -7.32
C VAL A 54 -2.80 -0.01 -7.08
N ILE A 55 -1.47 0.04 -6.98
CA ILE A 55 -0.69 1.28 -6.99
C ILE A 55 0.28 1.30 -8.16
N HIS A 56 0.74 2.50 -8.50
CA HIS A 56 1.72 2.72 -9.56
C HIS A 56 3.07 3.12 -8.96
N THR A 57 4.10 2.46 -9.45
CA THR A 57 5.49 2.65 -9.04
C THR A 57 6.38 2.99 -10.23
N SER A 58 7.53 3.59 -9.99
CA SER A 58 8.51 3.82 -11.05
C SER A 58 9.05 2.49 -11.60
N HIS A 59 9.42 2.47 -12.89
CA HIS A 59 10.05 1.32 -13.55
C HIS A 59 11.50 1.06 -13.07
N LYS A 60 12.00 1.83 -12.10
CA LYS A 60 13.37 1.73 -11.59
C LYS A 60 13.52 0.54 -10.63
N LYS A 61 14.74 0.02 -10.48
CA LYS A 61 15.06 -1.11 -9.59
C LYS A 61 14.59 -0.91 -8.14
N THR A 62 14.61 0.31 -7.62
CA THR A 62 14.19 0.64 -6.26
C THR A 62 12.68 0.88 -6.10
N ARG A 63 11.93 1.01 -7.20
CA ARG A 63 10.48 1.28 -7.30
C ARG A 63 9.96 2.28 -6.27
N ASN A 64 9.74 3.53 -6.69
CA ASN A 64 9.10 4.55 -5.84
C ASN A 64 7.62 4.64 -6.17
N VAL A 65 6.76 4.87 -5.16
CA VAL A 65 5.34 5.18 -5.38
C VAL A 65 5.24 6.62 -5.90
N LEU A 66 4.53 6.83 -7.01
CA LEU A 66 4.54 8.10 -7.75
C LEU A 66 3.25 8.90 -7.63
N SER A 67 2.14 8.26 -7.28
CA SER A 67 0.84 8.93 -7.23
C SER A 67 0.48 9.31 -5.79
N ARG A 68 0.06 10.57 -5.61
CA ARG A 68 -0.54 11.01 -4.34
C ARG A 68 -1.81 10.24 -3.99
N GLU A 69 -2.56 9.81 -5.00
CA GLU A 69 -3.79 9.04 -4.80
C GLU A 69 -3.48 7.65 -4.27
N ASP A 70 -2.33 7.08 -4.63
CA ASP A 70 -1.92 5.76 -4.15
C ASP A 70 -1.72 5.77 -2.63
N TYR A 71 -1.24 6.87 -2.04
CA TYR A 71 -1.09 7.00 -0.58
C TYR A 71 -2.41 7.05 0.19
N ARG A 72 -3.55 7.31 -0.48
CA ARG A 72 -4.88 7.31 0.17
C ARG A 72 -5.56 5.94 0.14
N LYS A 73 -5.12 5.06 -0.75
CA LYS A 73 -5.73 3.74 -0.93
C LYS A 73 -5.65 2.87 0.33
N PRO A 74 -4.55 2.83 1.10
CA PRO A 74 -4.49 2.03 2.31
C PRO A 74 -5.52 2.46 3.34
N ASP A 75 -5.73 3.77 3.55
CA ASP A 75 -6.71 4.26 4.53
C ASP A 75 -8.12 3.72 4.22
N LEU A 76 -8.54 3.88 2.96
CA LEU A 76 -9.84 3.41 2.46
C LEU A 76 -9.97 1.87 2.52
N ASN A 77 -8.92 1.16 2.12
CA ASN A 77 -8.99 -0.30 2.01
C ASN A 77 -8.87 -0.98 3.39
N LEU A 78 -8.03 -0.47 4.28
CA LEU A 78 -7.85 -1.03 5.62
C LEU A 78 -8.89 -0.52 6.62
N GLY A 79 -9.66 0.51 6.29
CA GLY A 79 -10.65 1.09 7.19
C GLY A 79 -9.98 1.74 8.41
N VAL A 80 -8.89 2.48 8.16
CA VAL A 80 -8.24 3.35 9.16
C VAL A 80 -8.62 4.81 8.89
N GLU A 81 -8.32 5.68 9.84
CA GLU A 81 -8.63 7.09 9.69
C GLU A 81 -7.87 7.72 8.52
N PRO A 82 -8.47 8.69 7.79
CA PRO A 82 -7.77 9.37 6.71
C PRO A 82 -6.46 10.02 7.20
N GLY A 83 -5.35 9.72 6.54
CA GLY A 83 -4.02 10.22 6.88
C GLY A 83 -3.22 9.30 7.80
N THR A 84 -3.82 8.27 8.40
CA THR A 84 -3.08 7.31 9.25
C THR A 84 -1.95 6.64 8.49
N PHE A 85 -2.18 6.21 7.23
CA PHE A 85 -1.15 5.58 6.43
C PHE A 85 0.06 6.49 6.20
N LEU A 86 -0.18 7.73 5.76
CA LEU A 86 0.90 8.67 5.44
C LEU A 86 1.67 9.07 6.71
N ALA A 87 0.97 9.33 7.81
CA ALA A 87 1.59 9.63 9.10
C ALA A 87 2.49 8.47 9.57
N THR A 88 2.03 7.23 9.42
CA THR A 88 2.84 6.04 9.76
C THR A 88 4.05 5.92 8.84
N LEU A 89 3.89 6.16 7.54
CA LEU A 89 4.97 6.12 6.55
C LEU A 89 6.06 7.19 6.80
N GLU A 90 5.69 8.32 7.39
CA GLU A 90 6.62 9.39 7.74
C GLU A 90 7.49 9.09 8.97
N THR A 91 7.14 8.06 9.75
CA THR A 91 7.83 7.71 11.01
C THR A 91 8.82 6.55 10.89
N ILE A 92 8.93 5.92 9.72
CA ILE A 92 9.76 4.72 9.51
C ILE A 92 11.06 4.96 8.74
#